data_AF-W0A4Q1-F1
#
_entry.id   AF-W0A4Q1-F1
#
_cell.length_a   1.000
_cell.length_b   1.000
_cell.length_c   1.000
_cell.angle_alpha   90.00
_cell.angle_beta   90.00
_cell.angle_gamma   90.00
#
_symmetry.space_group_name_H-M   'P 1'
#
loop_
_entity.id
_entity.type
_entity.pdbx_description
1 polymer ?
#
loop_
_entity_poly.entity_id
_entity_poly.type
_entity_poly.pdbx_seq_one_letter_code
_entity_poly.pdbx_strand_id
1 'polypeptide(L)'
;MGNDGAGLLEDGTPVAICPATGADSWERDETIDPHWHVPSERVPGTMADCFAVPRRNAAPLPAGLSALNASLLGHARLTAYRKGKAT
;
A
#
# COMPACT_ATOMS: atom_id res chain seq x y z
N MET A 1 -14.75 2.69 -0.63
CA MET A 1 -14.56 2.84 0.82
C MET A 1 -13.36 1.99 1.22
N GLY A 2 -12.64 2.37 2.29
CA GLY A 2 -11.40 1.71 2.70
C GLY A 2 -10.17 2.22 1.94
N ASN A 3 -9.05 2.33 2.66
CA ASN A 3 -7.78 2.83 2.14
C ASN A 3 -6.59 1.94 2.52
N ASP A 4 -6.65 1.25 3.65
CA ASP A 4 -5.68 0.22 4.04
C ASP A 4 -6.16 -1.20 3.73
N GLY A 5 -5.22 -2.14 3.60
CA GLY A 5 -5.54 -3.54 3.34
C GLY A 5 -4.33 -4.47 3.35
N ALA A 6 -4.62 -5.76 3.44
CA ALA A 6 -3.67 -6.85 3.23
C ALA A 6 -4.41 -8.02 2.57
N GLY A 7 -3.70 -8.85 1.80
CA GLY A 7 -4.31 -9.92 1.03
C GLY A 7 -3.27 -10.80 0.35
N LEU A 8 -3.69 -11.53 -0.67
CA LEU A 8 -2.84 -12.39 -1.48
C LEU A 8 -2.76 -11.84 -2.91
N LEU A 9 -1.59 -11.94 -3.54
CA LEU A 9 -1.47 -11.82 -4.99
C LEU A 9 -2.02 -13.08 -5.68
N GLU A 10 -2.18 -13.03 -7.00
CA GLU A 10 -2.67 -14.17 -7.80
C GLU A 10 -1.80 -15.43 -7.65
N ASP A 11 -0.51 -15.27 -7.37
CA ASP A 11 0.43 -16.37 -7.12
C ASP A 11 0.41 -16.90 -5.66
N GLY A 12 -0.46 -16.35 -4.82
CA GLY A 12 -0.60 -16.70 -3.40
C GLY A 12 0.35 -15.95 -2.46
N THR A 13 1.17 -15.01 -2.97
CA THR A 13 2.08 -14.23 -2.11
C THR A 13 1.29 -13.31 -1.17
N PRO A 14 1.49 -13.39 0.16
CA PRO A 14 0.83 -12.48 1.09
C PRO A 14 1.46 -11.09 1.04
N VAL A 15 0.62 -10.05 0.89
CA VAL A 15 1.03 -8.65 0.77
C VAL A 15 0.20 -7.70 1.63
N ALA A 16 0.84 -6.64 2.10
CA ALA A 16 0.25 -5.51 2.79
C ALA A 16 0.29 -4.31 1.84
N ILE A 17 -0.73 -3.48 1.90
CA ILE A 17 -0.83 -2.32 1.01
C ILE A 17 -0.19 -1.11 1.66
N CYS A 18 0.73 -0.50 0.93
CA CYS A 18 1.14 0.88 1.16
C CYS A 18 0.15 1.79 0.42
N PRO A 19 -0.73 2.54 1.11
CA PRO A 19 -1.85 3.23 0.48
C PRO A 19 -1.42 4.47 -0.33
N ALA A 20 -0.33 5.12 0.08
CA ALA A 20 0.17 6.32 -0.60
C ALA A 20 0.62 5.98 -2.03
N THR A 21 -0.08 6.55 -3.01
CA THR A 21 0.13 6.30 -4.42
C THR A 21 0.43 7.62 -5.13
N GLY A 22 1.68 7.80 -5.58
CA GLY A 22 2.07 8.88 -6.48
C GLY A 22 1.67 8.63 -7.94
N ALA A 23 1.91 9.60 -8.81
CA ALA A 23 1.78 9.46 -10.25
C ALA A 23 2.65 8.31 -10.79
N ASP A 24 2.27 7.74 -11.93
CA ASP A 24 2.98 6.60 -12.51
C ASP A 24 4.46 6.90 -12.86
N SER A 25 4.75 8.15 -13.20
CA SER A 25 6.12 8.64 -13.47
C SER A 25 6.88 9.08 -12.21
N TRP A 26 6.27 8.99 -11.01
CA TRP A 26 6.90 9.43 -9.77
C TRP A 26 7.77 8.32 -9.18
N GLU A 27 9.07 8.58 -9.08
CA GLU A 27 10.03 7.59 -8.55
C GLU A 27 10.63 7.96 -7.19
N ARG A 28 10.31 9.16 -6.68
CA ARG A 28 10.75 9.66 -5.37
C ARG A 28 9.71 9.30 -4.30
N ASP A 29 9.87 9.85 -3.10
CA ASP A 29 8.91 9.70 -2.01
C ASP A 29 7.52 10.21 -2.42
N GLU A 30 6.51 9.35 -2.35
CA GLU A 30 5.14 9.65 -2.77
C GLU A 30 4.49 10.76 -1.94
N THR A 31 4.93 11.01 -0.71
CA THR A 31 4.32 12.03 0.18
C THR A 31 4.62 13.47 -0.23
N ILE A 32 5.57 13.67 -1.15
CA ILE A 32 5.92 14.97 -1.72
C ILE A 32 5.51 15.12 -3.19
N ASP A 33 4.90 14.08 -3.77
CA ASP A 33 4.30 14.18 -5.11
C ASP A 33 3.00 15.01 -5.01
N PRO A 34 2.84 16.14 -5.71
CA PRO A 34 1.60 16.91 -5.68
C PRO A 34 0.35 16.15 -6.16
N HIS A 35 0.52 15.01 -6.83
CA HIS A 35 -0.57 14.15 -7.32
C HIS A 35 -0.80 12.91 -6.46
N TRP A 36 -0.13 12.81 -5.30
CA TRP A 36 -0.33 11.68 -4.40
C TRP A 36 -1.80 11.57 -3.95
N HIS A 37 -2.23 10.34 -3.75
CA HIS A 37 -3.56 10.01 -3.26
C HIS A 37 -3.54 8.63 -2.57
N VAL A 38 -4.66 8.27 -1.95
CA VAL A 38 -4.90 6.92 -1.42
C VAL A 38 -6.16 6.29 -2.03
N PRO A 39 -6.35 4.96 -1.90
CA PRO A 39 -7.59 4.32 -2.34
C PRO A 39 -8.83 4.95 -1.68
N SER A 40 -9.95 4.93 -2.39
CA SER A 40 -11.20 5.66 -2.11
C SER A 40 -11.18 7.18 -2.36
N GLU A 41 -10.04 7.83 -2.59
CA GLU A 41 -10.04 9.27 -2.96
C GLU A 41 -10.24 9.48 -4.47
N ARG A 42 -9.40 8.81 -5.27
CA ARG A 42 -9.39 8.95 -6.74
C ARG A 42 -9.59 7.63 -7.47
N VAL A 43 -9.38 6.52 -6.76
CA VAL A 43 -9.46 5.15 -7.28
C VAL A 43 -10.29 4.28 -6.33
N PRO A 44 -10.81 3.12 -6.78
CA PRO A 44 -11.58 2.22 -5.93
C PRO A 44 -10.85 1.88 -4.62
N GLY A 45 -11.62 1.74 -3.55
CA GLY A 45 -11.12 1.46 -2.21
C GLY A 45 -10.88 -0.02 -1.93
N THR A 46 -10.29 -0.30 -0.76
CA THR A 46 -9.94 -1.66 -0.31
C THR A 46 -11.10 -2.44 0.29
N MET A 47 -12.27 -1.82 0.52
CA MET A 47 -13.49 -2.52 0.94
C MET A 47 -14.14 -3.21 -0.27
N ALA A 48 -13.49 -4.28 -0.74
CA ALA A 48 -13.88 -5.09 -1.87
C ALA A 48 -13.26 -6.49 -1.75
N ASP A 49 -13.84 -7.49 -2.42
CA ASP A 49 -13.27 -8.85 -2.45
C ASP A 49 -11.92 -8.89 -3.17
N CYS A 50 -11.75 -8.04 -4.19
CA CYS A 50 -10.51 -7.82 -4.91
C CYS A 50 -10.34 -6.32 -5.18
N PHE A 51 -9.10 -5.84 -5.15
CA PHE A 51 -8.77 -4.46 -5.50
C PHE A 51 -7.41 -4.43 -6.22
N ALA A 52 -7.22 -3.44 -7.09
CA ALA A 52 -5.98 -3.26 -7.83
C ALA A 52 -5.14 -2.13 -7.23
N VAL A 53 -3.83 -2.31 -7.21
CA VAL A 53 -2.84 -1.29 -6.85
C VAL A 53 -1.61 -1.40 -7.76
N PRO A 54 -0.81 -0.34 -7.90
CA PRO A 54 0.50 -0.46 -8.51
C PRO A 54 1.36 -1.49 -7.78
N ARG A 55 2.18 -2.24 -8.52
CA ARG A 55 3.02 -3.32 -7.95
C ARG A 55 3.94 -2.85 -6.81
N ARG A 56 4.39 -1.59 -6.84
CA ARG A 56 5.23 -0.99 -5.79
C ARG A 56 4.50 -0.81 -4.44
N ASN A 57 3.18 -0.74 -4.47
CA ASN A 57 2.32 -0.55 -3.30
C ASN A 57 1.96 -1.87 -2.62
N ALA A 58 2.22 -3.02 -3.24
CA ALA A 58 2.06 -4.34 -2.64
C ALA A 58 3.38 -4.79 -1.97
N ALA A 59 3.48 -4.59 -0.65
CA ALA A 59 4.66 -4.98 0.11
C ALA A 59 4.51 -6.41 0.65
N PRO A 60 5.47 -7.33 0.42
CA PRO A 60 5.41 -8.68 0.98
C PRO A 60 5.25 -8.67 2.50
N LEU A 61 4.37 -9.53 3.03
CA LEU A 61 4.21 -9.72 4.47
C LEU A 61 5.46 -10.42 5.04
N PRO A 62 6.06 -9.89 6.11
CA PRO A 62 7.05 -10.63 6.89
C PRO A 62 6.44 -11.89 7.50
N ALA A 63 7.24 -12.95 7.61
CA ALA A 63 6.83 -14.18 8.27
C ALA A 63 6.36 -13.90 9.72
N GLY A 64 5.25 -14.52 10.11
CA GLY A 64 4.67 -14.37 11.46
C GLY A 64 3.76 -13.15 11.65
N LEU A 65 3.63 -12.26 10.67
CA LEU A 65 2.65 -11.17 10.71
C LEU A 65 1.32 -11.61 10.10
N SER A 66 0.22 -11.49 10.84
CA SER A 66 -1.12 -11.82 10.32
C SER A 66 -1.62 -10.76 9.34
N ALA A 67 -2.51 -11.15 8.42
CA ALA A 67 -3.15 -10.22 7.50
C ALA A 67 -3.95 -9.11 8.24
N LEU A 68 -4.63 -9.47 9.33
CA LEU A 68 -5.36 -8.51 10.18
C LEU A 68 -4.44 -7.45 10.79
N ASN A 69 -3.26 -7.85 11.28
CA ASN A 69 -2.31 -6.89 11.82
C ASN A 69 -1.69 -6.06 10.70
N ALA A 70 -1.37 -6.69 9.56
CA ALA A 70 -0.80 -6.03 8.41
C ALA A 70 -1.75 -4.98 7.80
N SER A 71 -3.07 -5.21 7.80
CA SER A 71 -4.06 -4.26 7.30
C SER A 71 -4.14 -2.96 8.10
N LEU A 72 -3.51 -2.88 9.27
CA LEU A 72 -3.42 -1.65 10.07
C LEU A 72 -2.13 -0.87 9.81
N LEU A 73 -1.19 -1.44 9.06
CA LEU A 73 0.16 -0.87 8.92
C LEU A 73 0.31 0.10 7.75
N GLY A 74 -0.60 0.12 6.78
CA GLY A 74 -0.45 0.89 5.55
C GLY A 74 -0.24 2.39 5.82
N HIS A 75 -1.18 3.05 6.49
CA HIS A 75 -1.01 4.43 6.94
C HIS A 75 -0.02 4.59 8.10
N ALA A 76 0.02 3.66 9.07
CA ALA A 76 0.96 3.74 10.20
C ALA A 76 2.42 3.81 9.73
N ARG A 77 2.73 3.15 8.61
CA ARG A 77 4.05 3.19 7.98
C ARG A 77 4.43 4.59 7.50
N LEU A 78 3.48 5.40 7.01
CA LEU A 78 3.77 6.76 6.54
C LEU A 78 4.36 7.65 7.64
N THR A 79 3.99 7.40 8.90
CA THR A 79 4.44 8.20 10.04
C THR A 79 5.51 7.50 10.88
N ALA A 80 5.48 6.17 10.99
CA ALA A 80 6.35 5.42 11.91
C ALA A 80 7.53 4.70 11.25
N TYR A 81 7.41 4.29 9.98
CA TYR A 81 8.43 3.47 9.30
C TYR A 81 8.60 3.89 7.84
N ARG A 82 9.49 4.85 7.60
CA ARG A 82 9.94 5.17 6.24
C ARG A 82 10.85 4.03 5.77
N LYS A 83 10.46 3.26 4.75
CA LYS A 83 11.49 2.51 4.01
C LYS A 83 12.27 3.54 3.21
N GLY A 84 13.54 3.70 3.54
CA GLY A 84 14.48 4.31 2.63
C GLY A 84 14.50 3.51 1.33
N LYS A 85 14.21 4.16 0.20
CA LYS A 85 15.05 3.90 -0.97
C LYS A 85 16.32 4.70 -0.75
N ALA A 86 17.30 4.06 -0.11
CA ALA A 86 18.68 4.50 -0.24
C ALA A 86 19.14 4.03 -1.63
N THR A 87 19.04 4.94 -2.60
CA THR A 87 19.96 5.20 -3.72
C THR A 87 19.41 6.38 -4.49
#